data_AF-A0A3D8R4A9-F1
#
_entry.id   AF-A0A3D8R4A9-F1
#
_cell.length_a   1.000
_cell.length_b   1.000
_cell.length_c   1.000
_cell.angle_alpha   90.00
_cell.angle_beta   90.00
_cell.angle_gamma   90.00
#
_symmetry.space_group_name_H-M   'P 1'
#
loop_
_entity.id
_entity.type
_entity.pdbx_description
1 polymer ?
#
loop_
_entity_poly.entity_id
_entity_poly.type
_entity_poly.pdbx_seq_one_letter_code
_entity_poly.pdbx_strand_id
1 'polypeptide(L)'
;MNTAALNQIWTGFLPPNPGTAAWATPPFTPAAALIAATLLPFTRPQLLDFMRNPLYTVPIFMYGRTRATLWGGVPINGDEATTTAWYFARFPPAPGAPPTPQPAATIHAKLVTLNNVDPIEWLIHRRELHALDALYNNGFWDPWGYGLTCTSYLEHANRDAVRPRLIVHYICYRNRGNRAWALERPYNPSLFAGNSTETHLDMIINDNYRAFPRLWACMDQIQHGQPPGHMDLTSVPPGGGAPVPVLGPAALETLAAAVGRRLFTALHLNNNLDLTLHVPDIWHSAVDSRYPDVILAINRRPNARAIIDQRGAQNAPPLQTAFPDNWKAFCNLLSVGADADLFLRCPDGIPAWPHGNNKWKWTQEAVLSCRRIDPQPGAPVPGVPAAAVAAAAAAGQVVGGTLLHVVVDALMGKLVQVAGAQNAGVIPVWKARSRRRALYRQARELIMLVKTGCNHGSPSLATLDENGRTARDLARHVQAVLSASGPRVRLHTVYALL
;
A
#
# COMPACT_ATOMS: atom_id res chain seq x y z
N MET A 1 -12.09 -6.28 8.23
CA MET A 1 -11.77 -5.29 9.28
C MET A 1 -12.83 -4.21 9.21
N ASN A 2 -13.52 -3.90 10.31
CA ASN A 2 -14.59 -2.89 10.30
C ASN A 2 -13.95 -1.49 10.29
N THR A 3 -13.57 -1.02 9.10
CA THR A 3 -12.97 0.31 8.88
C THR A 3 -13.84 1.43 9.45
N ALA A 4 -15.16 1.24 9.55
CA ALA A 4 -16.04 2.23 10.17
C ALA A 4 -15.72 2.43 11.67
N ALA A 5 -15.50 1.36 12.43
CA ALA A 5 -15.19 1.44 13.86
C ALA A 5 -13.87 2.16 14.13
N LEU A 6 -12.85 1.89 13.29
CA LEU A 6 -11.57 2.58 13.38
C LEU A 6 -11.69 4.06 13.03
N ASN A 7 -12.44 4.39 11.98
CA ASN A 7 -12.66 5.77 11.61
C ASN A 7 -13.34 6.58 12.72
N GLN A 8 -14.23 5.96 13.50
CA GLN A 8 -14.88 6.59 14.65
C GLN A 8 -13.87 6.96 15.74
N ILE A 9 -12.96 6.04 16.11
CA ILE A 9 -11.89 6.32 17.09
C ILE A 9 -11.09 7.56 16.67
N TRP A 10 -10.69 7.63 15.40
CA TRP A 10 -9.95 8.77 14.85
C TRP A 10 -10.76 10.05 14.64
N THR A 11 -12.07 10.03 14.95
CA THR A 11 -12.92 11.24 15.08
C THR A 11 -13.17 11.63 16.54
N GLY A 12 -12.62 10.88 17.50
CA GLY A 12 -12.85 11.10 18.94
C GLY A 12 -14.12 10.48 19.49
N PHE A 13 -14.78 9.62 18.70
CA PHE A 13 -15.93 8.86 19.14
C PHE A 13 -15.56 7.39 19.28
N LEU A 14 -16.11 6.72 20.28
CA LEU A 14 -16.00 5.27 20.33
C LEU A 14 -16.98 4.64 19.34
N PRO A 15 -16.62 3.50 18.71
CA PRO A 15 -17.60 2.66 18.01
C PRO A 15 -18.80 2.34 18.88
N PRO A 16 -19.98 2.04 18.32
CA PRO A 16 -21.09 1.54 19.12
C PRO A 16 -20.64 0.34 19.92
N ASN A 17 -20.98 0.35 21.21
CA ASN A 17 -20.75 -0.78 22.07
C ASN A 17 -21.48 -1.99 21.48
N PRO A 18 -20.80 -3.13 21.20
CA PRO A 18 -21.37 -4.27 20.46
C PRO A 18 -22.63 -4.90 21.06
N GLY A 19 -23.10 -4.41 22.21
CA GLY A 19 -24.43 -4.66 22.76
C GLY A 19 -24.32 -4.99 24.23
N THR A 20 -24.89 -4.15 25.09
CA THR A 20 -24.97 -4.39 26.55
C THR A 20 -25.89 -5.57 26.90
N ALA A 21 -26.76 -5.99 25.98
CA ALA A 21 -27.78 -7.01 26.21
C ALA A 21 -27.24 -8.42 26.50
N ALA A 22 -25.97 -8.70 26.14
CA ALA A 22 -25.33 -9.99 26.39
C ALA A 22 -24.42 -9.98 27.64
N TRP A 23 -24.29 -8.86 28.34
CA TRP A 23 -23.42 -8.76 29.50
C TRP A 23 -24.16 -9.08 30.78
N ALA A 24 -23.54 -9.87 31.65
CA ALA A 24 -24.05 -10.10 32.98
C ALA A 24 -24.12 -8.75 33.71
N THR A 25 -25.33 -8.32 34.06
CA THR A 25 -25.52 -7.13 34.87
C THR A 25 -25.28 -7.53 36.33
N PRO A 26 -24.32 -6.92 37.02
CA PRO A 26 -24.11 -7.24 38.41
C PRO A 26 -25.32 -6.76 39.24
N PRO A 27 -25.66 -7.46 40.34
CA PRO A 27 -26.86 -7.15 41.13
C PRO A 27 -26.64 -5.96 42.09
N PHE A 28 -25.80 -5.00 41.72
CA PHE A 28 -25.56 -3.79 42.50
C PHE A 28 -25.69 -2.54 41.63
N THR A 29 -26.05 -1.43 42.25
CA THR A 29 -26.08 -0.11 41.61
C THR A 29 -24.76 0.63 41.86
N PRO A 30 -24.20 1.36 40.88
CA PRO A 30 -22.93 2.11 41.04
C PRO A 30 -22.93 3.24 42.08
N ALA A 31 -23.97 3.39 42.91
CA ALA A 31 -24.06 4.43 43.92
C ALA A 31 -23.06 4.18 45.07
N ALA A 32 -22.23 5.19 45.37
CA ALA A 32 -21.03 5.10 46.20
C ALA A 32 -21.19 4.43 47.59
N ALA A 33 -22.38 4.51 48.21
CA ALA A 33 -22.57 4.12 49.60
C ALA A 33 -22.67 2.60 49.86
N LEU A 34 -22.88 1.76 48.84
CA LEU A 34 -23.14 0.31 49.03
C LEU A 34 -22.24 -0.63 48.22
N ILE A 35 -21.37 -0.10 47.36
CA ILE A 35 -20.58 -0.90 46.42
C ILE A 35 -19.74 -1.97 47.13
N ALA A 36 -18.97 -1.60 48.16
CA ALA A 36 -18.05 -2.54 48.81
C ALA A 36 -18.76 -3.75 49.47
N ALA A 37 -19.90 -3.53 50.14
CA ALA A 37 -20.67 -4.59 50.78
C ALA A 37 -21.34 -5.51 49.74
N THR A 38 -21.88 -4.92 48.66
CA THR A 38 -22.52 -5.69 47.57
C THR A 38 -21.52 -6.49 46.73
N LEU A 39 -20.28 -6.01 46.59
CA LEU A 39 -19.25 -6.68 45.81
C LEU A 39 -18.48 -7.77 46.58
N LEU A 40 -18.64 -7.82 47.91
CA LEU A 40 -17.96 -8.78 48.80
C LEU A 40 -18.17 -10.25 48.41
N PRO A 41 -19.39 -10.70 48.04
CA PRO A 41 -19.65 -12.12 47.76
C PRO A 41 -19.12 -12.61 46.41
N PHE A 42 -18.77 -11.71 45.48
CA PHE A 42 -18.37 -12.11 44.13
C PHE A 42 -16.90 -12.53 44.06
N THR A 43 -16.66 -13.57 43.28
CA THR A 43 -15.31 -14.05 42.94
C THR A 43 -14.61 -13.09 41.97
N ARG A 44 -13.28 -13.09 41.93
CA ARG A 44 -12.52 -12.27 40.97
C ARG A 44 -12.95 -12.48 39.51
N PRO A 45 -13.13 -13.72 39.01
CA PRO A 45 -13.58 -13.93 37.63
C PRO A 45 -14.96 -13.32 37.35
N GLN A 46 -15.89 -13.39 38.30
CA GLN A 46 -17.20 -12.74 38.17
C GLN A 46 -17.07 -11.21 38.12
N LEU A 47 -16.23 -10.64 38.99
CA LEU A 47 -15.96 -9.21 38.98
C LEU A 47 -15.34 -8.74 37.65
N LEU A 48 -14.37 -9.49 37.10
CA LEU A 48 -13.77 -9.19 35.80
C LEU A 48 -14.79 -9.28 34.65
N ASP A 49 -15.69 -10.28 34.67
CA ASP A 49 -16.76 -10.36 33.65
C ASP A 49 -17.74 -9.19 33.77
N PHE A 50 -18.09 -8.75 34.98
CA PHE A 50 -18.91 -7.55 35.17
C PHE A 50 -18.21 -6.26 34.71
N MET A 51 -16.88 -6.18 34.82
CA MET A 51 -16.09 -5.04 34.36
C MET A 51 -16.13 -4.83 32.85
N ARG A 52 -16.62 -5.78 32.05
CA ARG A 52 -16.82 -5.59 30.61
C ARG A 52 -17.82 -4.47 30.30
N ASN A 53 -18.74 -4.23 31.22
CA ASN A 53 -19.71 -3.15 31.10
C ASN A 53 -19.15 -1.85 31.71
N PRO A 54 -19.01 -0.77 30.91
CA PRO A 54 -18.39 0.50 31.33
C PRO A 54 -19.08 1.17 32.51
N LEU A 55 -20.38 0.89 32.74
CA LEU A 55 -21.11 1.42 33.89
C LEU A 55 -20.60 0.85 35.23
N TYR A 56 -20.05 -0.36 35.21
CA TYR A 56 -19.61 -1.08 36.41
C TYR A 56 -18.08 -1.19 36.49
N THR A 57 -17.36 -1.00 35.38
CA THR A 57 -15.90 -1.12 35.33
C THR A 57 -15.20 -0.27 36.39
N VAL A 58 -15.54 1.01 36.49
CA VAL A 58 -14.88 1.95 37.42
C VAL A 58 -15.16 1.62 38.89
N PRO A 59 -16.42 1.44 39.33
CA PRO A 59 -16.73 1.00 40.70
C PRO A 59 -16.02 -0.30 41.11
N ILE A 60 -16.04 -1.29 40.22
CA ILE A 60 -15.42 -2.59 40.50
C ILE A 60 -13.90 -2.44 40.57
N PHE A 61 -13.29 -1.69 39.65
CA PHE A 61 -11.85 -1.42 39.66
C PHE A 61 -11.43 -0.77 40.98
N MET A 62 -12.15 0.26 41.43
CA MET A 62 -11.92 0.94 42.70
C MET A 62 -12.01 -0.01 43.89
N TYR A 63 -13.06 -0.83 43.95
CA TYR A 63 -13.22 -1.83 44.99
C TYR A 63 -12.09 -2.87 45.00
N GLY A 64 -11.65 -3.34 43.83
CA GLY A 64 -10.55 -4.30 43.79
C GLY A 64 -9.20 -3.71 44.21
N ARG A 65 -8.99 -2.39 44.09
CA ARG A 65 -7.79 -1.72 44.62
C ARG A 65 -7.74 -1.74 46.16
N THR A 66 -8.89 -1.76 46.84
CA THR A 66 -8.94 -1.81 48.31
C THR A 66 -8.73 -3.21 48.87
N ARG A 67 -8.66 -4.25 48.01
CA ARG A 67 -8.50 -5.65 48.45
C ARG A 67 -7.21 -6.24 47.89
N ALA A 68 -6.30 -6.60 48.81
CA ALA A 68 -5.05 -7.29 48.48
C ALA A 68 -5.28 -8.58 47.67
N THR A 69 -6.44 -9.23 47.85
CA THR A 69 -6.80 -10.48 47.18
C THR A 69 -7.44 -10.31 45.81
N LEU A 70 -7.67 -9.09 45.29
CA LEU A 70 -8.26 -8.89 43.97
C LEU A 70 -7.24 -8.35 42.98
N TRP A 71 -6.82 -7.10 43.16
CA TRP A 71 -5.74 -6.44 42.43
C TRP A 71 -5.17 -5.25 43.24
N GLY A 72 -5.05 -5.45 44.56
CA GLY A 72 -4.43 -4.47 45.44
C GLY A 72 -2.95 -4.27 45.11
N GLY A 73 -2.56 -3.02 44.85
CA GLY A 73 -1.17 -2.68 44.54
C GLY A 73 -0.76 -2.89 43.08
N VAL A 74 -1.69 -3.03 42.14
CA VAL A 74 -1.38 -2.91 40.70
C VAL A 74 -0.86 -1.48 40.43
N PRO A 75 0.31 -1.31 39.80
CA PRO A 75 0.86 0.00 39.48
C PRO A 75 -0.06 0.73 38.49
N ILE A 76 -0.23 2.04 38.70
CA ILE A 76 -0.88 2.95 37.76
C ILE A 76 0.21 3.91 37.28
N ASN A 77 1.28 3.34 36.73
CA ASN A 77 2.49 4.09 36.43
C ASN A 77 2.64 4.24 34.92
N GLY A 78 2.96 5.46 34.48
CA GLY A 78 3.18 5.80 33.07
C GLY A 78 4.58 5.43 32.55
N ASP A 79 5.47 4.92 33.41
CA ASP A 79 6.85 4.59 33.05
C ASP A 79 7.27 3.17 33.44
N GLU A 80 8.23 2.65 32.68
CA GLU A 80 8.79 1.31 32.81
C GLU A 80 9.54 1.15 34.13
N ALA A 81 10.33 2.15 34.52
CA ALA A 81 11.23 2.06 35.66
C ALA A 81 10.45 1.80 36.95
N THR A 82 9.34 2.50 37.14
CA THR A 82 8.47 2.35 38.32
C THR A 82 7.74 1.01 38.32
N THR A 83 7.31 0.52 37.14
CA THR A 83 6.67 -0.80 37.02
C THR A 83 7.67 -1.94 37.27
N THR A 84 8.90 -1.79 36.75
CA THR A 84 10.02 -2.71 36.97
C THR A 84 10.45 -2.73 38.43
N ALA A 85 10.53 -1.58 39.09
CA ALA A 85 10.81 -1.48 40.51
C ALA A 85 9.73 -2.18 41.35
N TRP A 86 8.45 -1.99 41.01
CA TRP A 86 7.35 -2.71 41.66
C TRP A 86 7.49 -4.22 41.50
N TYR A 87 7.81 -4.69 40.29
CA TYR A 87 7.98 -6.11 40.01
C TYR A 87 9.10 -6.72 40.86
N PHE A 88 10.28 -6.09 40.87
CA PHE A 88 11.41 -6.57 41.66
C PHE A 88 11.17 -6.45 43.18
N ALA A 89 10.36 -5.49 43.63
CA ALA A 89 9.95 -5.41 45.03
C ALA A 89 9.02 -6.57 45.45
N ARG A 90 8.20 -7.10 44.53
CA ARG A 90 7.34 -8.28 44.80
C ARG A 90 8.02 -9.61 44.59
N PHE A 91 8.98 -9.67 43.68
CA PHE A 91 9.73 -10.87 43.36
C PHE A 91 11.24 -10.58 43.41
N PRO A 92 11.80 -10.36 44.61
CA PRO A 92 13.21 -9.99 44.74
C PRO A 92 14.12 -11.07 44.15
N PRO A 93 15.24 -10.69 43.51
CA PRO A 93 16.27 -11.64 43.15
C PRO A 93 16.85 -12.30 44.42
N ALA A 94 17.46 -13.48 44.25
CA ALA A 94 18.15 -14.14 45.36
C ALA A 94 19.25 -13.22 45.95
N PRO A 95 19.57 -13.32 47.25
CA PRO A 95 20.64 -12.54 47.84
C PRO A 95 21.96 -12.71 47.06
N GLY A 96 22.57 -11.60 46.64
CA GLY A 96 23.80 -11.60 45.86
C GLY A 96 23.64 -11.90 44.35
N ALA A 97 22.43 -12.17 43.87
CA ALA A 97 22.17 -12.32 42.44
C ALA A 97 21.84 -10.95 41.82
N PRO A 98 22.40 -10.61 40.64
CA PRO A 98 21.95 -9.44 39.89
C PRO A 98 20.48 -9.61 39.49
N PRO A 99 19.70 -8.52 39.36
CA PRO A 99 18.34 -8.57 38.84
C PRO A 99 18.38 -9.05 37.38
N THR A 100 18.19 -10.35 37.17
CA THR A 100 18.10 -10.95 35.84
C THR A 100 16.64 -11.12 35.43
N PRO A 101 16.28 -10.78 34.18
CA PRO A 101 14.96 -11.06 33.64
C PRO A 101 14.68 -12.57 33.71
N GLN A 102 13.55 -12.96 34.29
CA GLN A 102 13.16 -14.37 34.39
C GLN A 102 12.37 -14.81 33.15
N PRO A 103 12.40 -16.09 32.75
CA PRO A 103 11.59 -16.57 31.64
C PRO A 103 10.10 -16.24 31.80
N ALA A 104 9.41 -15.99 30.68
CA ALA A 104 7.97 -15.69 30.64
C ALA A 104 7.12 -16.63 31.49
N ALA A 105 7.36 -17.93 31.36
CA ALA A 105 6.65 -18.95 32.13
C ALA A 105 6.85 -18.81 33.64
N THR A 106 8.06 -18.48 34.10
CA THR A 106 8.39 -18.32 35.53
C THR A 106 7.67 -17.12 36.13
N ILE A 107 7.64 -16.00 35.43
CA ILE A 107 6.98 -14.80 35.93
C ILE A 107 5.45 -14.97 35.90
N HIS A 108 4.89 -15.59 34.85
CA HIS A 108 3.46 -15.93 34.83
C HIS A 108 3.09 -16.84 36.00
N ALA A 109 3.88 -17.88 36.27
CA ALA A 109 3.67 -18.74 37.43
C ALA A 109 3.73 -17.94 38.75
N LYS A 110 4.69 -17.01 38.89
CA LYS A 110 4.81 -16.14 40.06
C LYS A 110 3.62 -15.18 40.22
N LEU A 111 3.13 -14.56 39.15
CA LEU A 111 1.93 -13.73 39.17
C LEU A 111 0.68 -14.54 39.54
N VAL A 112 0.58 -15.78 39.05
CA VAL A 112 -0.47 -16.74 39.44
C VAL A 112 -0.38 -17.06 40.94
N THR A 113 0.81 -17.23 41.52
CA THR A 113 0.96 -17.46 42.98
C THR A 113 0.53 -16.27 43.84
N LEU A 114 0.67 -15.04 43.34
CA LEU A 114 0.10 -13.86 44.01
C LEU A 114 -1.42 -13.79 43.87
N ASN A 115 -2.01 -14.65 43.03
CA ASN A 115 -3.40 -14.59 42.65
C ASN A 115 -3.74 -13.18 42.16
N ASN A 116 -2.86 -12.55 41.37
CA ASN A 116 -3.07 -11.20 40.83
C ASN A 116 -3.41 -11.32 39.34
N VAL A 117 -4.44 -10.59 38.90
CA VAL A 117 -4.75 -10.37 37.49
C VAL A 117 -4.71 -8.87 37.28
N ASP A 118 -3.97 -8.39 36.27
CA ASP A 118 -4.10 -7.01 35.85
C ASP A 118 -5.45 -6.87 35.13
N PRO A 119 -6.43 -6.16 35.71
CA PRO A 119 -7.73 -6.00 35.06
C PRO A 119 -7.63 -5.22 33.74
N ILE A 120 -6.62 -4.38 33.54
CA ILE A 120 -6.41 -3.64 32.29
C ILE A 120 -5.89 -4.59 31.21
N GLU A 121 -4.85 -5.39 31.48
CA GLU A 121 -4.38 -6.43 30.54
C GLU A 121 -5.53 -7.38 30.17
N TRP A 122 -6.35 -7.77 31.17
CA TRP A 122 -7.52 -8.62 30.94
C TRP A 122 -8.55 -7.98 30.00
N LEU A 123 -8.88 -6.70 30.19
CA LEU A 123 -9.80 -5.96 29.33
C LEU A 123 -9.22 -5.76 27.92
N ILE A 124 -7.89 -5.60 27.79
CA ILE A 124 -7.21 -5.52 26.49
C ILE A 124 -7.36 -6.82 25.72
N HIS A 125 -7.04 -7.96 26.34
CA HIS A 125 -7.19 -9.28 25.71
C HIS A 125 -8.64 -9.61 25.35
N ARG A 126 -9.60 -9.16 26.16
CA ARG A 126 -11.04 -9.30 25.90
C ARG A 126 -11.61 -8.26 24.93
N ARG A 127 -10.82 -7.26 24.55
CA ARG A 127 -11.17 -6.20 23.58
C ARG A 127 -12.27 -5.27 24.05
N GLU A 128 -12.33 -5.03 25.35
CA GLU A 128 -13.39 -4.25 26.00
C GLU A 128 -13.08 -2.75 25.98
N LEU A 129 -13.10 -2.16 24.78
CA LEU A 129 -12.73 -0.76 24.52
C LEU A 129 -13.49 0.24 25.39
N HIS A 130 -14.79 0.03 25.61
CA HIS A 130 -15.62 0.96 26.39
C HIS A 130 -15.29 0.95 27.87
N ALA A 131 -15.01 -0.23 28.43
CA ALA A 131 -14.57 -0.38 29.81
C ALA A 131 -13.22 0.30 30.01
N LEU A 132 -12.30 0.09 29.07
CA LEU A 132 -11.00 0.76 29.04
C LEU A 132 -11.14 2.28 28.95
N ASP A 133 -11.97 2.81 28.04
CA ASP A 133 -12.23 4.25 27.95
C ASP A 133 -12.81 4.83 29.25
N ALA A 134 -13.72 4.11 29.92
CA ALA A 134 -14.24 4.52 31.22
C ALA A 134 -13.14 4.61 32.28
N LEU A 135 -12.20 3.66 32.32
CA LEU A 135 -11.05 3.70 33.22
C LEU A 135 -10.11 4.88 32.91
N TYR A 136 -9.84 5.14 31.62
CA TYR A 136 -9.02 6.28 31.20
C TYR A 136 -9.63 7.62 31.62
N ASN A 137 -10.91 7.84 31.32
CA ASN A 137 -11.58 9.11 31.64
C ASN A 137 -11.70 9.36 33.16
N ASN A 138 -11.51 8.34 34.00
CA ASN A 138 -11.47 8.45 35.46
C ASN A 138 -10.04 8.40 36.04
N GLY A 139 -8.99 8.42 35.20
CA GLY A 139 -7.60 8.43 35.65
C GLY A 139 -7.09 7.10 36.22
N PHE A 140 -7.75 5.97 35.91
CA PHE A 140 -7.35 4.64 36.39
C PHE A 140 -6.55 3.82 35.39
N TRP A 141 -6.51 4.25 34.13
CA TRP A 141 -5.71 3.62 33.10
C TRP A 141 -4.97 4.68 32.29
N ASP A 142 -3.70 4.41 32.03
CA ASP A 142 -2.86 5.23 31.17
C ASP A 142 -2.47 4.48 29.88
N PRO A 143 -2.93 4.90 28.68
CA PRO A 143 -2.72 4.16 27.43
C PRO A 143 -1.25 3.93 27.01
N TRP A 144 -0.32 4.79 27.43
CA TRP A 144 1.14 4.66 27.23
C TRP A 144 1.84 3.93 28.39
N GLY A 145 1.09 3.50 29.41
CA GLY A 145 1.63 2.82 30.59
C GLY A 145 1.88 1.32 30.40
N TYR A 146 2.11 0.64 31.53
CA TYR A 146 2.58 -0.74 31.61
C TYR A 146 1.70 -1.60 32.50
N GLY A 147 1.56 -2.87 32.13
CA GLY A 147 0.92 -3.88 32.98
C GLY A 147 1.88 -4.54 33.97
N LEU A 148 1.37 -5.48 34.77
CA LEU A 148 2.12 -6.17 35.84
C LEU A 148 3.35 -6.96 35.36
N THR A 149 3.35 -7.31 34.08
CA THR A 149 4.46 -7.97 33.38
C THR A 149 5.57 -7.01 32.96
N CYS A 150 5.46 -5.73 33.32
CA CYS A 150 6.26 -4.61 32.82
C CYS A 150 6.25 -4.51 31.29
N THR A 151 5.18 -5.00 30.65
CA THR A 151 4.97 -4.92 29.20
C THR A 151 4.01 -3.77 28.92
N SER A 152 4.30 -2.97 27.89
CA SER A 152 3.43 -1.84 27.54
C SER A 152 2.04 -2.33 27.13
N TYR A 153 1.00 -1.56 27.47
CA TYR A 153 -0.37 -1.91 27.09
C TYR A 153 -0.57 -1.95 25.58
N LEU A 154 0.23 -1.19 24.82
CA LEU A 154 0.27 -1.27 23.37
C LEU A 154 0.75 -2.63 22.87
N GLU A 155 1.84 -3.15 23.43
CA GLU A 155 2.38 -4.46 23.04
C GLU A 155 1.36 -5.58 23.34
N HIS A 156 0.72 -5.53 24.51
CA HIS A 156 -0.40 -6.43 24.84
C HIS A 156 -1.52 -6.36 23.81
N ALA A 157 -1.92 -5.16 23.40
CA ALA A 157 -2.93 -4.96 22.38
C ALA A 157 -2.48 -5.41 20.97
N ASN A 158 -1.17 -5.42 20.70
CA ASN A 158 -0.60 -5.78 19.40
C ASN A 158 -0.40 -7.29 19.22
N ARG A 159 -0.04 -8.02 20.29
CA ARG A 159 0.25 -9.48 20.24
C ARG A 159 -0.96 -10.36 19.91
N ASP A 160 -2.19 -9.86 20.08
CA ASP A 160 -3.41 -10.60 19.76
C ASP A 160 -3.71 -10.63 18.24
N ALA A 161 -3.01 -11.52 17.52
CA ALA A 161 -2.87 -11.60 16.05
C ALA A 161 -4.14 -11.83 15.19
N VAL A 162 -5.36 -11.90 15.75
CA VAL A 162 -6.55 -12.43 15.03
C VAL A 162 -7.57 -11.35 14.56
N ARG A 163 -7.23 -10.05 14.57
CA ARG A 163 -8.11 -8.86 14.26
C ARG A 163 -9.20 -8.58 15.32
N PRO A 164 -9.74 -7.35 15.50
CA PRO A 164 -9.30 -6.02 15.01
C PRO A 164 -8.54 -5.21 16.07
N ARG A 165 -7.52 -4.46 15.63
CA ARG A 165 -6.61 -3.58 16.40
C ARG A 165 -7.28 -2.31 16.99
N LEU A 166 -8.55 -2.39 17.42
CA LEU A 166 -9.29 -1.23 17.93
C LEU A 166 -8.60 -0.58 19.13
N ILE A 167 -8.12 -1.39 20.06
CA ILE A 167 -7.41 -0.89 21.26
C ILE A 167 -6.07 -0.26 20.88
N VAL A 168 -5.29 -0.88 19.98
CA VAL A 168 -4.07 -0.28 19.43
C VAL A 168 -4.36 1.12 18.87
N HIS A 169 -5.36 1.24 17.99
CA HIS A 169 -5.71 2.54 17.41
C HIS A 169 -6.28 3.52 18.45
N TYR A 170 -6.96 3.05 19.50
CA TYR A 170 -7.39 3.89 20.60
C TYR A 170 -6.19 4.42 21.41
N ILE A 171 -5.22 3.57 21.73
CA ILE A 171 -3.97 3.96 22.40
C ILE A 171 -3.23 5.00 21.54
N CYS A 172 -3.09 4.76 20.23
CA CYS A 172 -2.50 5.72 19.31
C CYS A 172 -3.30 7.02 19.23
N TYR A 173 -4.63 6.97 19.26
CA TYR A 173 -5.47 8.16 19.25
C TYR A 173 -5.27 8.99 20.52
N ARG A 174 -5.22 8.35 21.71
CA ARG A 174 -4.97 9.05 22.98
C ARG A 174 -3.56 9.66 23.03
N ASN A 175 -2.59 9.05 22.36
CA ASN A 175 -1.20 9.53 22.28
C ASN A 175 -0.87 10.34 21.01
N ARG A 176 -1.85 10.67 20.16
CA ARG A 176 -1.61 11.30 18.83
C ARG A 176 -0.90 12.66 18.87
N GLY A 177 -0.92 13.33 20.01
CA GLY A 177 -0.23 14.60 20.23
C GLY A 177 1.20 14.42 20.74
N ASN A 178 1.69 13.21 20.95
CA ASN A 178 3.02 12.95 21.48
C ASN A 178 4.00 12.56 20.35
N ARG A 179 4.84 13.51 19.93
CA ARG A 179 5.80 13.34 18.83
C ARG A 179 6.86 12.29 19.13
N ALA A 180 7.43 12.30 20.34
CA ALA A 180 8.45 11.32 20.75
C ALA A 180 7.86 9.91 20.71
N TRP A 181 6.70 9.73 21.34
CA TRP A 181 5.98 8.46 21.34
C TRP A 181 5.68 7.97 19.91
N ALA A 182 5.21 8.83 19.00
CA ALA A 182 4.88 8.42 17.64
C ALA A 182 6.09 7.87 16.84
N LEU A 183 7.27 8.45 17.05
CA LEU A 183 8.52 8.09 16.37
C LEU A 183 9.28 6.94 17.05
N GLU A 184 9.03 6.72 18.33
CA GLU A 184 9.58 5.57 19.04
C GLU A 184 9.10 4.28 18.37
N ARG A 185 9.96 3.25 18.40
CA ARG A 185 9.52 1.87 18.14
C ARG A 185 8.38 1.53 19.11
N PRO A 186 7.40 0.64 18.78
CA PRO A 186 6.44 0.13 19.74
C PRO A 186 7.21 -0.17 21.01
N TYR A 187 7.02 0.72 21.98
CA TYR A 187 7.95 0.82 23.09
C TYR A 187 7.71 -0.46 23.87
N ASN A 188 8.66 -1.39 23.77
CA ASN A 188 8.55 -2.72 24.33
C ASN A 188 9.60 -2.93 25.41
N PRO A 189 9.56 -2.14 26.49
CA PRO A 189 10.13 -2.64 27.69
C PRO A 189 9.29 -3.83 28.12
N SER A 190 9.97 -4.90 28.43
CA SER A 190 9.36 -6.10 28.92
C SER A 190 10.42 -6.83 29.71
N LEU A 191 10.00 -7.46 30.81
CA LEU A 191 10.82 -8.44 31.51
C LEU A 191 11.15 -9.66 30.61
N PHE A 192 10.51 -9.78 29.44
CA PHE A 192 10.61 -10.95 28.56
C PHE A 192 11.16 -10.67 27.16
N ALA A 193 11.65 -9.46 26.92
CA ALA A 193 12.24 -8.98 25.65
C ALA A 193 11.64 -9.57 24.35
N GLY A 194 10.85 -8.76 23.64
CA GLY A 194 10.67 -8.89 22.19
C GLY A 194 11.02 -7.55 21.54
N ASN A 195 11.85 -7.54 20.50
CA ASN A 195 12.11 -6.30 19.78
C ASN A 195 11.14 -6.20 18.60
N SER A 196 10.29 -5.18 18.60
CA SER A 196 9.65 -4.75 17.35
C SER A 196 10.62 -3.85 16.58
N THR A 197 10.69 -4.03 15.26
CA THR A 197 11.46 -3.16 14.35
C THR A 197 10.61 -2.05 13.74
N GLU A 198 9.30 -2.07 13.95
CA GLU A 198 8.37 -1.04 13.47
C GLU A 198 8.38 0.17 14.42
N THR A 199 7.75 1.28 14.05
CA THR A 199 7.38 2.44 14.89
C THR A 199 5.87 2.42 15.18
N HIS A 200 5.43 3.21 16.16
CA HIS A 200 4.00 3.42 16.37
C HIS A 200 3.31 3.98 15.11
N LEU A 201 4.03 4.83 14.36
CA LEU A 201 3.59 5.34 13.06
C LEU A 201 3.47 4.24 12.01
N ASP A 202 4.45 3.33 11.92
CA ASP A 202 4.40 2.21 10.98
C ASP A 202 3.15 1.35 11.18
N MET A 203 2.84 1.04 12.45
CA MET A 203 1.62 0.28 12.79
C MET A 203 0.37 1.00 12.27
N ILE A 204 0.26 2.31 12.51
CA ILE A 204 -0.89 3.10 12.06
C ILE A 204 -0.98 3.16 10.54
N ILE A 205 0.14 3.37 9.85
CA ILE A 205 0.17 3.46 8.40
C ILE A 205 -0.27 2.13 7.79
N ASN A 206 0.31 1.02 8.24
CA ASN A 206 0.06 -0.32 7.72
C ASN A 206 -1.40 -0.78 7.97
N ASP A 207 -1.97 -0.45 9.14
CA ASP A 207 -3.32 -0.88 9.50
C ASP A 207 -4.43 0.06 9.01
N ASN A 208 -4.20 1.37 9.11
CA ASN A 208 -5.17 2.39 8.74
C ASN A 208 -4.46 3.69 8.32
N TYR A 209 -3.84 3.68 7.14
CA TYR A 209 -3.20 4.87 6.57
C TYR A 209 -4.08 6.13 6.59
N ARG A 210 -5.42 6.02 6.61
CA ARG A 210 -6.32 7.20 6.66
C ARG A 210 -6.26 7.93 8.00
N ALA A 211 -5.83 7.25 9.06
CA ALA A 211 -5.56 7.85 10.35
C ALA A 211 -4.27 8.68 10.32
N PHE A 212 -3.27 8.26 9.53
CA PHE A 212 -1.97 8.92 9.46
C PHE A 212 -2.07 10.43 9.16
N PRO A 213 -2.79 10.92 8.13
CA PRO A 213 -2.91 12.37 7.87
C PRO A 213 -3.51 13.16 9.03
N ARG A 214 -4.41 12.54 9.83
CA ARG A 214 -5.05 13.20 10.98
C ARG A 214 -4.07 13.30 12.14
N LEU A 215 -3.37 12.20 12.44
CA LEU A 215 -2.34 12.15 13.45
C LEU A 215 -1.19 13.10 13.09
N TRP A 216 -0.75 13.07 11.83
CA TRP A 216 0.25 13.97 11.27
C TRP A 216 -0.13 15.45 11.44
N ALA A 217 -1.35 15.84 11.06
CA ALA A 217 -1.83 17.20 11.27
C ALA A 217 -1.81 17.62 12.75
N CYS A 218 -2.14 16.72 13.69
CA CYS A 218 -2.04 17.00 15.12
C CYS A 218 -0.59 17.16 15.60
N MET A 219 0.33 16.32 15.11
CA MET A 219 1.74 16.38 15.49
C MET A 219 2.44 17.64 14.95
N ASP A 220 2.02 18.13 13.79
CA ASP A 220 2.53 19.38 13.22
C ASP A 220 1.96 20.64 13.92
N GLN A 221 0.90 20.51 14.73
CA GLN A 221 0.12 21.63 15.30
C GLN A 221 0.50 22.06 16.73
N ILE A 222 1.77 22.02 17.13
CA ILE A 222 2.29 22.44 18.47
C ILE A 222 2.11 21.35 19.54
N GLN A 223 3.23 20.90 20.10
CA GLN A 223 3.26 20.29 21.44
C GLN A 223 3.69 21.34 22.47
N HIS A 224 3.06 21.31 23.64
CA HIS A 224 3.48 22.12 24.79
C HIS A 224 4.98 21.99 25.05
N GLY A 225 5.75 23.04 24.73
CA GLY A 225 7.19 23.13 25.00
C GLY A 225 8.13 22.79 23.84
N GLN A 226 7.64 22.39 22.66
CA GLN A 226 8.45 22.26 21.44
C GLN A 226 8.05 23.36 20.44
N PRO A 227 9.01 23.98 19.72
CA PRO A 227 8.68 24.96 18.71
C PRO A 227 7.75 24.33 17.66
N PRO A 228 6.73 25.05 17.16
CA PRO A 228 5.92 24.58 16.05
C PRO A 228 6.83 24.21 14.88
N GLY A 229 6.72 22.97 14.41
CA GLY A 229 7.60 22.46 13.38
C GLY A 229 7.17 21.07 12.93
N HIS A 230 7.33 20.84 11.63
CA HIS A 230 6.98 19.57 11.02
C HIS A 230 7.80 18.40 11.60
N MET A 231 7.21 17.22 11.64
CA MET A 231 7.91 16.00 12.04
C MET A 231 9.01 15.62 11.05
N ASP A 232 10.28 15.55 11.44
CA ASP A 232 11.29 14.93 10.58
C ASP A 232 11.06 13.42 10.59
N LEU A 233 10.81 12.85 9.41
CA LEU A 233 10.60 11.42 9.20
C LEU A 233 11.86 10.74 8.63
N THR A 234 13.00 11.42 8.72
CA THR A 234 14.32 10.88 8.43
C THR A 234 15.23 10.99 9.65
N SER A 235 16.23 10.12 9.70
CA SER A 235 17.29 10.14 10.70
C SER A 235 18.64 10.04 10.01
N VAL A 236 19.65 10.71 10.56
CA VAL A 236 21.03 10.58 10.09
C VAL A 236 21.70 9.47 10.90
N PRO A 237 22.25 8.43 10.26
CA PRO A 237 22.93 7.36 10.98
C PRO A 237 24.12 7.87 11.82
N PRO A 238 24.41 7.24 12.98
CA PRO A 238 25.63 7.52 13.73
C PRO A 238 26.86 7.27 12.84
N GLY A 239 27.69 8.29 12.60
CA GLY A 239 28.86 8.23 11.73
C GLY A 239 28.79 9.10 10.47
N GLY A 240 27.64 9.76 10.22
CA GLY A 240 27.43 10.57 9.02
C GLY A 240 27.07 9.70 7.82
N GLY A 241 26.03 10.08 7.09
CA GLY A 241 25.50 9.30 5.99
C GLY A 241 24.26 9.94 5.38
N ALA A 242 23.75 9.34 4.31
CA ALA A 242 22.50 9.78 3.71
C ALA A 242 21.35 9.63 4.73
N PRO A 243 20.38 10.57 4.78
CA PRO A 243 19.20 10.44 5.60
C PRO A 243 18.46 9.12 5.30
N VAL A 244 18.13 8.38 6.35
CA VAL A 244 17.37 7.13 6.27
C VAL A 244 15.97 7.36 6.84
N PRO A 245 14.90 6.86 6.22
CA PRO A 245 13.56 6.97 6.77
C PRO A 245 13.48 6.37 8.17
N VAL A 246 12.76 7.06 9.05
CA VAL A 246 12.40 6.52 10.37
C VAL A 246 11.32 5.45 10.24
N LEU A 247 10.50 5.53 9.19
CA LEU A 247 9.46 4.57 8.85
C LEU A 247 10.05 3.30 8.22
N GLY A 248 9.47 2.16 8.54
CA GLY A 248 9.81 0.87 7.97
C GLY A 248 9.36 0.72 6.50
N PRO A 249 9.96 -0.21 5.73
CA PRO A 249 9.65 -0.39 4.30
C PRO A 249 8.17 -0.60 3.99
N ALA A 250 7.48 -1.43 4.77
CA ALA A 250 6.05 -1.72 4.58
C ALA A 250 5.17 -0.46 4.71
N ALA A 251 5.52 0.44 5.63
CA ALA A 251 4.79 1.70 5.81
C ALA A 251 5.08 2.66 4.66
N LEU A 252 6.32 2.72 4.17
CA LEU A 252 6.67 3.53 3.00
C LEU A 252 5.93 3.06 1.75
N GLU A 253 5.87 1.75 1.50
CA GLU A 253 5.08 1.16 0.41
C GLU A 253 3.58 1.45 0.56
N THR A 254 3.05 1.30 1.77
CA THR A 254 1.65 1.62 2.08
C THR A 254 1.36 3.10 1.83
N LEU A 255 2.24 4.02 2.24
CA LEU A 255 2.10 5.44 1.92
C LEU A 255 2.16 5.67 0.41
N ALA A 256 3.15 5.11 -0.29
CA ALA A 256 3.28 5.26 -1.73
C ALA A 256 2.02 4.83 -2.50
N ALA A 257 1.38 3.73 -2.08
CA ALA A 257 0.13 3.28 -2.68
C ALA A 257 -1.08 4.11 -2.24
N ALA A 258 -1.11 4.62 -1.01
CA ALA A 258 -2.34 5.13 -0.41
C ALA A 258 -2.47 6.66 -0.38
N VAL A 259 -1.38 7.42 -0.51
CA VAL A 259 -1.41 8.89 -0.37
C VAL A 259 -1.75 9.59 -1.69
N GLY A 260 -2.49 10.69 -1.57
CA GLY A 260 -2.74 11.59 -2.70
C GLY A 260 -1.61 12.60 -2.91
N ARG A 261 -1.66 13.29 -4.05
CA ARG A 261 -0.69 14.31 -4.49
C ARG A 261 -0.29 15.32 -3.41
N ARG A 262 -1.26 15.85 -2.65
CA ARG A 262 -1.01 16.88 -1.62
C ARG A 262 -0.14 16.33 -0.49
N LEU A 263 -0.53 15.18 0.06
CA LEU A 263 0.20 14.55 1.17
C LEU A 263 1.57 14.07 0.71
N PHE A 264 1.69 13.47 -0.48
CA PHE A 264 2.98 13.11 -1.08
C PHE A 264 3.94 14.30 -1.13
N THR A 265 3.45 15.45 -1.60
CA THR A 265 4.26 16.66 -1.72
C THR A 265 4.66 17.18 -0.34
N ALA A 266 3.75 17.13 0.63
CA ALA A 266 3.99 17.61 1.97
C ALA A 266 4.98 16.72 2.74
N LEU A 267 4.90 15.39 2.63
CA LEU A 267 5.88 14.47 3.23
C LEU A 267 7.33 14.85 2.87
N HIS A 268 7.56 15.22 1.61
CA HIS A 268 8.87 15.68 1.19
C HIS A 268 9.20 17.09 1.71
N LEU A 269 8.32 18.08 1.47
CA LEU A 269 8.63 19.48 1.77
C LEU A 269 8.69 19.78 3.27
N ASN A 270 7.89 19.09 4.06
CA ASN A 270 7.68 19.36 5.46
C ASN A 270 8.43 18.35 6.34
N ASN A 271 8.51 17.09 5.92
CA ASN A 271 8.97 15.99 6.78
C ASN A 271 10.29 15.35 6.32
N ASN A 272 10.98 15.96 5.34
CA ASN A 272 12.19 15.44 4.70
C ASN A 272 12.06 14.03 4.11
N LEU A 273 10.84 13.51 3.95
CA LEU A 273 10.59 12.15 3.47
C LEU A 273 10.27 12.14 1.98
N ASP A 274 11.27 11.80 1.16
CA ASP A 274 11.06 11.56 -0.27
C ASP A 274 10.76 10.09 -0.56
N LEU A 275 9.48 9.76 -0.73
CA LEU A 275 9.07 8.39 -1.08
C LEU A 275 9.72 7.89 -2.38
N THR A 276 10.16 8.77 -3.29
CA THR A 276 10.84 8.35 -4.52
C THR A 276 12.27 7.87 -4.32
N LEU A 277 12.89 8.19 -3.18
CA LEU A 277 14.24 7.70 -2.82
C LEU A 277 14.18 6.38 -2.06
N HIS A 278 13.03 6.08 -1.45
CA HIS A 278 12.92 5.00 -0.46
C HIS A 278 11.95 3.89 -0.88
N VAL A 279 11.16 4.09 -1.93
CA VAL A 279 10.28 3.05 -2.51
C VAL A 279 10.79 2.72 -3.92
N PRO A 280 11.41 1.54 -4.14
CA PRO A 280 11.99 1.17 -5.42
C PRO A 280 11.00 1.21 -6.59
N ASP A 281 9.79 0.67 -6.39
CA ASP A 281 8.75 0.55 -7.42
C ASP A 281 7.70 1.68 -7.32
N ILE A 282 8.14 2.91 -7.03
CA ILE A 282 7.24 4.04 -6.74
C ILE A 282 6.22 4.32 -7.85
N TRP A 283 6.58 4.09 -9.12
CA TRP A 283 5.67 4.27 -10.25
C TRP A 283 4.58 3.20 -10.30
N HIS A 284 4.89 1.94 -10.00
CA HIS A 284 3.90 0.87 -9.91
C HIS A 284 2.97 1.09 -8.71
N SER A 285 3.51 1.48 -7.55
CA SER A 285 2.69 1.86 -6.39
C SER A 285 1.73 3.00 -6.72
N ALA A 286 2.16 3.96 -7.56
CA ALA A 286 1.33 5.07 -8.00
C ALA A 286 0.23 4.66 -8.99
N VAL A 287 0.46 3.63 -9.80
CA VAL A 287 -0.55 3.02 -10.69
C VAL A 287 -1.63 2.31 -9.89
N ASP A 288 -1.24 1.56 -8.87
CA ASP A 288 -2.16 0.85 -7.98
C ASP A 288 -2.83 1.80 -6.96
N SER A 289 -2.39 3.06 -6.93
CA SER A 289 -2.91 4.05 -6.00
C SER A 289 -4.37 4.40 -6.26
N ARG A 290 -5.09 4.60 -5.16
CA ARG A 290 -6.43 5.23 -5.18
C ARG A 290 -6.39 6.67 -5.71
N TYR A 291 -5.22 7.30 -5.75
CA TYR A 291 -5.04 8.68 -6.16
C TYR A 291 -4.02 8.82 -7.31
N PRO A 292 -4.40 8.48 -8.56
CA PRO A 292 -3.50 8.52 -9.72
C PRO A 292 -2.83 9.87 -9.98
N ASP A 293 -3.33 10.96 -9.40
CA ASP A 293 -2.71 12.29 -9.51
C ASP A 293 -1.36 12.40 -8.79
N VAL A 294 -1.01 11.40 -7.96
CA VAL A 294 0.31 11.31 -7.32
C VAL A 294 1.43 11.16 -8.34
N ILE A 295 1.17 10.57 -9.51
CA ILE A 295 2.08 10.48 -10.66
C ILE A 295 2.63 11.86 -11.05
N LEU A 296 1.79 12.90 -11.01
CA LEU A 296 2.19 14.27 -11.33
C LEU A 296 3.13 14.88 -10.29
N ALA A 297 3.05 14.44 -9.02
CA ALA A 297 4.00 14.84 -7.99
C ALA A 297 5.31 14.06 -8.10
N ILE A 298 5.25 12.75 -8.38
CA ILE A 298 6.43 11.90 -8.60
C ILE A 298 7.27 12.44 -9.76
N ASN A 299 6.65 12.85 -10.86
CA ASN A 299 7.37 13.41 -12.03
C ASN A 299 8.20 14.66 -11.73
N ARG A 300 7.90 15.40 -10.66
CA ARG A 300 8.71 16.57 -10.25
C ARG A 300 10.06 16.16 -9.65
N ARG A 301 10.30 14.87 -9.45
CA ARG A 301 11.52 14.31 -8.85
C ARG A 301 12.44 13.77 -9.94
N PRO A 302 13.66 14.34 -10.12
CA PRO A 302 14.57 13.93 -11.19
C PRO A 302 14.96 12.44 -11.14
N ASN A 303 15.21 11.92 -9.93
CA ASN A 303 15.53 10.52 -9.67
C ASN A 303 14.40 9.58 -10.09
N ALA A 304 13.14 9.91 -9.77
CA ALA A 304 12.00 9.08 -10.18
C ALA A 304 11.83 9.09 -11.70
N ARG A 305 12.01 10.24 -12.35
CA ARG A 305 11.83 10.37 -13.79
C ARG A 305 12.79 9.49 -14.60
N ALA A 306 14.01 9.29 -14.10
CA ALA A 306 14.99 8.42 -14.76
C ALA A 306 14.55 6.95 -14.83
N ILE A 307 13.58 6.54 -14.00
CA ILE A 307 13.13 5.15 -13.87
C ILE A 307 11.67 4.93 -14.27
N ILE A 308 11.02 5.89 -14.94
CA ILE A 308 9.58 5.82 -15.27
C ILE A 308 9.19 4.62 -16.14
N ASP A 309 10.10 4.15 -16.99
CA ASP A 309 9.88 3.00 -17.89
C ASP A 309 10.54 1.71 -17.37
N GLN A 310 11.12 1.73 -16.17
CA GLN A 310 11.70 0.53 -15.57
C GLN A 310 10.60 -0.50 -15.30
N ARG A 311 10.94 -1.77 -15.55
CA ARG A 311 10.01 -2.88 -15.36
C ARG A 311 9.99 -3.27 -13.89
N GLY A 312 8.80 -3.35 -13.31
CA GLY A 312 8.62 -3.79 -11.92
C GLY A 312 8.64 -5.31 -11.79
N ALA A 313 8.21 -5.83 -10.63
CA ALA A 313 8.18 -7.26 -10.32
C ALA A 313 7.44 -8.14 -11.36
N GLN A 314 6.43 -7.59 -12.04
CA GLN A 314 5.68 -8.29 -13.11
C GLN A 314 6.36 -8.23 -14.48
N ASN A 315 7.60 -7.73 -14.55
CA ASN A 315 8.35 -7.52 -15.80
C ASN A 315 7.61 -6.62 -16.82
N ALA A 316 6.76 -5.72 -16.33
CA ALA A 316 5.98 -4.76 -17.12
C ALA A 316 6.31 -3.31 -16.67
N PRO A 317 6.45 -2.36 -17.61
CA PRO A 317 6.55 -0.94 -17.28
C PRO A 317 5.25 -0.42 -16.64
N PRO A 318 5.30 0.65 -15.82
CA PRO A 318 4.12 1.22 -15.16
C PRO A 318 2.97 1.54 -16.12
N LEU A 319 3.29 2.02 -17.32
CA LEU A 319 2.29 2.35 -18.35
C LEU A 319 1.51 1.11 -18.82
N GLN A 320 2.18 -0.05 -18.92
CA GLN A 320 1.55 -1.32 -19.24
C GLN A 320 0.74 -1.84 -18.04
N THR A 321 1.25 -1.71 -16.81
CA THR A 321 0.53 -2.10 -15.59
C THR A 321 -0.77 -1.31 -15.40
N ALA A 322 -0.81 -0.04 -15.79
CA ALA A 322 -2.03 0.77 -15.71
C ALA A 322 -3.13 0.28 -16.67
N PHE A 323 -2.77 -0.45 -17.72
CA PHE A 323 -3.71 -1.04 -18.67
C PHE A 323 -4.15 -2.44 -18.21
N PRO A 324 -5.45 -2.79 -18.33
CA PRO A 324 -6.57 -2.02 -18.85
C PRO A 324 -7.43 -1.35 -17.76
N ASP A 325 -6.96 -1.31 -16.51
CA ASP A 325 -7.84 -1.10 -15.35
C ASP A 325 -7.84 0.33 -14.81
N ASN A 326 -6.74 1.09 -14.96
CA ASN A 326 -6.60 2.44 -14.43
C ASN A 326 -6.36 3.52 -15.50
N TRP A 327 -7.45 3.92 -16.18
CA TRP A 327 -7.41 4.91 -17.27
C TRP A 327 -6.73 6.22 -16.87
N LYS A 328 -7.01 6.70 -15.66
CA LYS A 328 -6.49 7.97 -15.18
C LYS A 328 -4.98 7.88 -14.93
N ALA A 329 -4.49 6.80 -14.34
CA ALA A 329 -3.05 6.57 -14.18
C ALA A 329 -2.35 6.49 -15.53
N PHE A 330 -2.94 5.81 -16.50
CA PHE A 330 -2.40 5.69 -17.86
C PHE A 330 -2.23 7.05 -18.54
N CYS A 331 -3.28 7.88 -18.57
CA CYS A 331 -3.18 9.25 -19.11
C CYS A 331 -2.16 10.10 -18.34
N ASN A 332 -2.12 10.00 -17.02
CA ASN A 332 -1.15 10.74 -16.22
C ASN A 332 0.29 10.31 -16.55
N LEU A 333 0.57 9.02 -16.68
CA LEU A 333 1.88 8.48 -17.07
C LEU A 333 2.31 8.99 -18.45
N LEU A 334 1.42 8.96 -19.44
CA LEU A 334 1.69 9.52 -20.77
C LEU A 334 2.00 11.02 -20.70
N SER A 335 1.24 11.78 -19.91
CA SER A 335 1.43 13.23 -19.77
C SER A 335 2.79 13.60 -19.15
N VAL A 336 3.32 12.74 -18.27
CA VAL A 336 4.64 12.94 -17.64
C VAL A 336 5.78 12.35 -18.46
N GLY A 337 5.47 11.65 -19.54
CA GLY A 337 6.42 11.17 -20.55
C GLY A 337 6.87 9.73 -20.41
N ALA A 338 6.04 8.86 -19.84
CA ALA A 338 6.21 7.42 -20.00
C ALA A 338 6.22 7.03 -21.49
N ASP A 339 6.99 6.00 -21.84
CA ASP A 339 7.21 5.61 -23.23
C ASP A 339 5.98 4.93 -23.84
N ALA A 340 5.20 5.70 -24.58
CA ALA A 340 4.04 5.21 -25.31
C ALA A 340 4.42 4.21 -26.42
N ASP A 341 5.61 4.34 -27.03
CA ASP A 341 6.06 3.43 -28.09
C ASP A 341 6.32 2.03 -27.51
N LEU A 342 6.92 1.97 -26.32
CA LEU A 342 7.11 0.73 -25.57
C LEU A 342 5.77 0.02 -25.30
N PHE A 343 4.73 0.76 -24.88
CA PHE A 343 3.39 0.20 -24.70
C PHE A 343 2.75 -0.25 -26.02
N LEU A 344 2.82 0.57 -27.08
CA LEU A 344 2.18 0.24 -28.36
C LEU A 344 2.77 -1.00 -29.03
N ARG A 345 4.06 -1.29 -28.79
CA ARG A 345 4.78 -2.46 -29.32
C ARG A 345 4.68 -3.70 -28.45
N CYS A 346 4.25 -3.58 -27.18
CA CYS A 346 4.17 -4.73 -26.29
C CYS A 346 3.01 -5.66 -26.66
N PRO A 347 2.97 -6.92 -26.14
CA PRO A 347 1.90 -7.86 -26.45
C PRO A 347 0.48 -7.33 -26.16
N ASP A 348 0.32 -6.44 -25.17
CA ASP A 348 -0.96 -5.84 -24.77
C ASP A 348 -1.37 -4.62 -25.62
N GLY A 349 -0.44 -4.06 -26.40
CA GLY A 349 -0.60 -2.89 -27.26
C GLY A 349 -1.25 -3.21 -28.61
N ILE A 350 -0.67 -2.71 -29.71
CA ILE A 350 -1.13 -3.00 -31.08
C ILE A 350 -1.16 -4.51 -31.38
N PRO A 351 -0.18 -5.34 -30.97
CA PRO A 351 -0.22 -6.79 -31.20
C PRO A 351 -1.46 -7.54 -30.61
N ALA A 352 -1.99 -7.09 -29.46
CA ALA A 352 -3.19 -7.70 -28.84
C ALA A 352 -4.48 -7.41 -29.60
N TRP A 353 -4.48 -6.44 -30.51
CA TRP A 353 -5.64 -6.10 -31.35
C TRP A 353 -6.22 -7.35 -32.06
N PRO A 354 -7.55 -7.51 -32.23
CA PRO A 354 -8.62 -6.56 -31.93
C PRO A 354 -8.95 -6.41 -30.45
N HIS A 355 -8.93 -5.15 -30.03
CA HIS A 355 -9.35 -4.68 -28.72
C HIS A 355 -10.88 -4.52 -28.71
N GLY A 356 -11.56 -4.89 -27.63
CA GLY A 356 -12.96 -4.49 -27.44
C GLY A 356 -13.09 -2.96 -27.37
N ASN A 357 -14.29 -2.41 -27.60
CA ASN A 357 -14.52 -0.94 -27.66
C ASN A 357 -13.87 -0.16 -26.51
N ASN A 358 -13.83 -0.74 -25.29
CA ASN A 358 -13.25 -0.10 -24.11
C ASN A 358 -11.71 0.00 -24.12
N LYS A 359 -11.02 -0.82 -24.92
CA LYS A 359 -9.56 -0.85 -25.04
C LYS A 359 -9.03 0.04 -26.18
N TRP A 360 -9.87 0.35 -27.18
CA TRP A 360 -9.51 1.23 -28.30
C TRP A 360 -9.04 2.63 -27.85
N LYS A 361 -9.73 3.24 -26.89
CA LYS A 361 -9.37 4.56 -26.35
C LYS A 361 -7.94 4.60 -25.81
N TRP A 362 -7.41 3.48 -25.29
CA TRP A 362 -6.06 3.39 -24.74
C TRP A 362 -5.00 3.40 -25.81
N THR A 363 -5.20 2.62 -26.86
CA THR A 363 -4.34 2.66 -28.05
C THR A 363 -4.37 4.05 -28.67
N GLN A 364 -5.55 4.68 -28.76
CA GLN A 364 -5.70 6.04 -29.28
C GLN A 364 -4.87 7.06 -28.49
N GLU A 365 -4.99 7.07 -27.16
CA GLU A 365 -4.26 8.00 -26.30
C GLU A 365 -2.75 7.78 -26.33
N ALA A 366 -2.31 6.51 -26.37
CA ALA A 366 -0.90 6.18 -26.51
C ALA A 366 -0.33 6.63 -27.87
N VAL A 367 -1.07 6.47 -28.96
CA VAL A 367 -0.64 6.98 -30.28
C VAL A 367 -0.53 8.50 -30.27
N LEU A 368 -1.51 9.21 -29.68
CA LEU A 368 -1.49 10.67 -29.52
C LEU A 368 -0.30 11.17 -28.71
N SER A 369 0.17 10.36 -27.76
CA SER A 369 1.28 10.67 -26.87
C SER A 369 2.65 10.12 -27.35
N CYS A 370 2.70 9.46 -28.51
CA CYS A 370 3.92 8.84 -29.02
C CYS A 370 4.96 9.88 -29.42
N ARG A 371 6.12 9.88 -28.76
CA ARG A 371 7.21 10.83 -29.05
C ARG A 371 8.15 10.36 -30.16
N ARG A 372 8.23 9.04 -30.40
CA ARG A 372 9.13 8.40 -31.36
C ARG A 372 8.36 7.91 -32.59
N ILE A 373 7.70 8.83 -33.27
CA ILE A 373 6.94 8.51 -34.49
C ILE A 373 7.88 7.98 -35.57
N ASP A 374 9.01 8.68 -35.75
CA ASP A 374 10.13 8.29 -36.60
C ASP A 374 11.34 7.94 -35.73
N PRO A 375 11.44 6.68 -35.28
CA PRO A 375 12.60 6.23 -34.51
C PRO A 375 13.89 6.44 -35.31
N GLN A 376 14.92 6.97 -34.66
CA GLN A 376 16.24 7.14 -35.28
C GLN A 376 16.94 5.79 -35.41
N PRO A 377 17.66 5.54 -36.52
CA PRO A 377 18.56 4.39 -36.63
C PRO A 377 19.54 4.36 -35.44
N GLY A 378 19.63 3.23 -34.74
CA GLY A 378 20.48 3.07 -33.56
C GLY A 378 19.85 3.48 -32.23
N ALA A 379 18.61 3.98 -32.22
CA ALA A 379 17.89 4.22 -30.98
C ALA A 379 17.70 2.90 -30.20
N PRO A 380 17.92 2.89 -28.87
CA PRO A 380 17.69 1.70 -28.05
C PRO A 380 16.22 1.25 -28.16
N VAL A 381 16.03 -0.02 -28.51
CA VAL A 381 14.70 -0.66 -28.56
C VAL A 381 14.60 -1.65 -27.40
N PRO A 382 13.63 -1.50 -26.48
CA PRO A 382 13.49 -2.39 -25.34
C PRO A 382 13.29 -3.86 -25.76
N GLY A 383 14.09 -4.76 -25.19
CA GLY A 383 14.02 -6.20 -25.48
C GLY A 383 14.81 -6.64 -26.72
N VAL A 384 15.47 -5.72 -27.43
CA VAL A 384 16.34 -6.03 -28.56
C VAL A 384 17.82 -5.94 -28.11
N PRO A 385 18.67 -6.93 -28.43
CA PRO A 385 20.10 -6.85 -28.14
C PRO A 385 20.74 -5.62 -28.77
N ALA A 386 21.60 -4.92 -28.02
CA ALA A 386 22.29 -3.71 -28.51
C ALA A 386 23.06 -3.96 -29.82
N ALA A 387 23.61 -5.17 -30.00
CA ALA A 387 24.30 -5.57 -31.23
C ALA A 387 23.36 -5.58 -32.46
N ALA A 388 22.11 -6.02 -32.30
CA ALA A 388 21.13 -6.02 -33.39
C ALA A 388 20.69 -4.58 -33.74
N VAL A 389 20.53 -3.73 -32.73
CA VAL A 389 20.25 -2.31 -32.91
C VAL A 389 21.39 -1.61 -33.66
N ALA A 390 22.64 -1.90 -33.29
CA ALA A 390 23.82 -1.34 -33.95
C ALA A 390 23.98 -1.83 -35.41
N ALA A 391 23.70 -3.11 -35.66
CA ALA A 391 23.75 -3.68 -37.01
C ALA A 391 22.70 -3.04 -37.94
N ALA A 392 21.47 -2.87 -37.47
CA ALA A 392 20.43 -2.16 -38.22
C ALA A 392 20.82 -0.69 -38.44
N ALA A 393 21.36 -0.02 -37.42
CA ALA A 393 21.80 1.37 -37.53
C ALA A 393 22.88 1.58 -38.60
N ALA A 394 23.86 0.67 -38.68
CA ALA A 394 24.91 0.71 -39.70
C ALA A 394 24.36 0.59 -41.14
N ALA A 395 23.21 -0.07 -41.29
CA ALA A 395 22.49 -0.17 -42.56
C ALA A 395 21.47 0.97 -42.80
N GLY A 396 21.40 1.97 -41.92
CA GLY A 396 20.39 3.03 -41.98
C GLY A 396 18.97 2.56 -41.66
N GLN A 397 18.84 1.41 -41.00
CA GLN A 397 17.58 0.73 -40.68
C GLN A 397 17.19 0.95 -39.22
N VAL A 398 15.89 0.76 -38.93
CA VAL A 398 15.34 0.83 -37.58
C VAL A 398 14.78 -0.53 -37.19
N VAL A 399 15.24 -1.07 -36.06
CA VAL A 399 14.66 -2.31 -35.51
C VAL A 399 13.19 -2.10 -35.13
N GLY A 400 12.32 -2.93 -35.69
CA GLY A 400 10.87 -2.89 -35.56
C GLY A 400 10.18 -1.82 -36.41
N GLY A 401 10.93 -1.05 -37.22
CA GLY A 401 10.40 0.03 -38.06
C GLY A 401 9.57 1.09 -37.30
N THR A 402 8.74 1.83 -38.03
CA THR A 402 7.72 2.76 -37.47
C THR A 402 6.50 2.01 -36.92
N LEU A 403 5.60 2.70 -36.20
CA LEU A 403 4.31 2.14 -35.77
C LEU A 403 3.46 1.59 -36.94
N LEU A 404 3.65 2.09 -38.16
CA LEU A 404 2.99 1.54 -39.35
C LEU A 404 3.41 0.10 -39.63
N HIS A 405 4.69 -0.24 -39.41
CA HIS A 405 5.19 -1.61 -39.53
C HIS A 405 4.51 -2.51 -38.50
N VAL A 406 4.44 -2.06 -37.25
CA VAL A 406 3.78 -2.79 -36.15
C VAL A 406 2.31 -3.09 -36.46
N VAL A 407 1.57 -2.14 -37.03
CA VAL A 407 0.17 -2.37 -37.45
C VAL A 407 0.08 -3.41 -38.57
N VAL A 408 0.99 -3.37 -39.55
CA VAL A 408 1.03 -4.32 -40.67
C VAL A 408 1.37 -5.73 -40.18
N ASP A 409 2.35 -5.87 -39.29
CA ASP A 409 2.73 -7.16 -38.70
C ASP A 409 1.62 -7.74 -37.82
N ALA A 410 0.98 -6.92 -36.99
CA ALA A 410 -0.18 -7.35 -36.21
C ALA A 410 -1.31 -7.84 -37.12
N LEU A 411 -1.60 -7.13 -38.22
CA LEU A 411 -2.56 -7.55 -39.24
C LEU A 411 -2.17 -8.88 -39.88
N MET A 412 -0.90 -9.08 -40.24
CA MET A 412 -0.40 -10.34 -40.77
C MET A 412 -0.69 -11.49 -39.81
N GLY A 413 -0.26 -11.37 -38.54
CA GLY A 413 -0.44 -12.42 -37.54
C GLY A 413 -1.91 -12.83 -37.37
N LYS A 414 -2.83 -11.85 -37.32
CA LYS A 414 -4.27 -12.12 -37.18
C LYS A 414 -4.88 -12.73 -38.45
N LEU A 415 -4.43 -12.31 -39.63
CA LEU A 415 -4.88 -12.91 -40.89
C LEU A 415 -4.43 -14.37 -41.03
N VAL A 416 -3.19 -14.68 -40.63
CA VAL A 416 -2.66 -16.05 -40.59
C VAL A 416 -3.48 -16.90 -39.62
N GLN A 417 -3.82 -16.39 -38.43
CA GLN A 417 -4.69 -17.10 -37.47
C GLN A 417 -6.10 -17.37 -38.05
N VAL A 418 -6.70 -16.39 -38.75
CA VAL A 418 -8.01 -16.59 -39.40
C VAL A 418 -7.93 -17.61 -40.53
N ALA A 419 -6.86 -17.60 -41.32
CA ALA A 419 -6.64 -18.58 -42.38
C ALA A 419 -6.43 -19.99 -41.80
N GLY A 420 -5.60 -20.13 -40.76
CA GLY A 420 -5.39 -21.39 -40.05
C GLY A 420 -6.69 -21.96 -39.47
N ALA A 421 -7.49 -21.14 -38.78
CA ALA A 421 -8.78 -21.56 -38.24
C ALA A 421 -9.81 -21.95 -39.32
N GLN A 422 -9.76 -21.29 -40.49
CA GLN A 422 -10.59 -21.67 -41.63
C GLN A 422 -10.13 -23.02 -42.22
N ASN A 423 -8.83 -23.20 -42.42
CA ASN A 423 -8.26 -24.42 -42.99
C ASN A 423 -8.45 -25.63 -42.07
N ALA A 424 -8.42 -25.42 -40.75
CA ALA A 424 -8.72 -26.43 -39.74
C ALA A 424 -10.22 -26.71 -39.57
N GLY A 425 -11.11 -26.05 -40.33
CA GLY A 425 -12.57 -26.23 -40.23
C GLY A 425 -13.22 -25.63 -38.97
N VAL A 426 -12.47 -24.92 -38.12
CA VAL A 426 -12.95 -24.33 -36.87
C VAL A 426 -13.96 -23.19 -37.12
N ILE A 427 -13.81 -22.47 -38.24
CA ILE A 427 -14.74 -21.41 -38.64
C ILE A 427 -15.19 -21.57 -40.10
N PRO A 428 -16.48 -21.33 -40.42
CA PRO A 428 -16.96 -21.38 -41.79
C PRO A 428 -16.44 -20.19 -42.62
N VAL A 429 -16.39 -20.39 -43.94
CA VAL A 429 -15.85 -19.42 -44.91
C VAL A 429 -16.46 -18.02 -44.78
N TRP A 430 -17.79 -17.92 -44.57
CA TRP A 430 -18.47 -16.64 -44.41
C TRP A 430 -18.03 -15.89 -43.14
N LYS A 431 -17.79 -16.61 -42.04
CA LYS A 431 -17.33 -16.04 -40.76
C LYS A 431 -15.87 -15.60 -40.86
N ALA A 432 -15.03 -16.39 -41.55
CA ALA A 432 -13.66 -16.01 -41.87
C ALA A 432 -13.61 -14.74 -42.75
N ARG A 433 -14.49 -14.65 -43.77
CA ARG A 433 -14.63 -13.45 -44.62
C ARG A 433 -15.05 -12.22 -43.82
N SER A 434 -16.02 -12.36 -42.92
CA SER A 434 -16.47 -11.28 -42.03
C SER A 434 -15.34 -10.80 -41.11
N ARG A 435 -14.63 -11.72 -40.44
CA ARG A 435 -13.48 -11.41 -39.58
C ARG A 435 -12.37 -10.68 -40.33
N ARG A 436 -12.00 -11.15 -41.53
CA ARG A 436 -11.01 -10.45 -42.39
C ARG A 436 -11.43 -9.01 -42.70
N ARG A 437 -12.70 -8.78 -43.06
CA ARG A 437 -13.23 -7.43 -43.33
C ARG A 437 -13.15 -6.51 -42.09
N ALA A 438 -13.48 -7.03 -40.92
CA ALA A 438 -13.35 -6.28 -39.67
C ALA A 438 -11.90 -5.91 -39.37
N LEU A 439 -10.96 -6.86 -39.54
CA LEU A 439 -9.53 -6.62 -39.37
C LEU A 439 -9.01 -5.54 -40.33
N TYR A 440 -9.42 -5.56 -41.62
CA TYR A 440 -9.02 -4.50 -42.55
C TYR A 440 -9.56 -3.14 -42.16
N ARG A 441 -10.82 -3.05 -41.73
CA ARG A 441 -11.41 -1.78 -41.31
C ARG A 441 -10.65 -1.17 -40.14
N GLN A 442 -10.39 -1.97 -39.11
CA GLN A 442 -9.68 -1.52 -37.92
C GLN A 442 -8.19 -1.22 -38.19
N ALA A 443 -7.52 -1.99 -39.05
CA ALA A 443 -6.15 -1.66 -39.47
C ALA A 443 -6.09 -0.33 -40.22
N ARG A 444 -7.09 -0.01 -41.06
CA ARG A 444 -7.20 1.32 -41.69
C ARG A 444 -7.41 2.41 -40.66
N GLU A 445 -8.27 2.20 -39.67
CA GLU A 445 -8.48 3.14 -38.57
C GLU A 445 -7.19 3.38 -37.77
N LEU A 446 -6.43 2.33 -37.46
CA LEU A 446 -5.12 2.43 -36.80
C LEU A 446 -4.09 3.17 -37.65
N ILE A 447 -3.97 2.86 -38.94
CA ILE A 447 -3.04 3.56 -39.84
C ILE A 447 -3.40 5.04 -39.93
N MET A 448 -4.69 5.36 -40.09
CA MET A 448 -5.15 6.74 -40.10
C MET A 448 -4.81 7.43 -38.78
N LEU A 449 -5.12 6.80 -37.65
CA LEU A 449 -4.80 7.31 -36.33
C LEU A 449 -3.28 7.55 -36.15
N VAL A 450 -2.43 6.64 -36.58
CA VAL A 450 -0.97 6.79 -36.53
C VAL A 450 -0.49 7.93 -37.43
N LYS A 451 -1.13 8.14 -38.59
CA LYS A 451 -0.77 9.22 -39.52
C LYS A 451 -1.22 10.60 -39.05
N THR A 452 -2.44 10.70 -38.50
CA THR A 452 -3.09 11.99 -38.18
C THR A 452 -3.04 12.35 -36.71
N GLY A 453 -3.02 11.34 -35.85
CA GLY A 453 -3.27 11.45 -34.42
C GLY A 453 -2.01 11.39 -33.61
N CYS A 454 -0.94 12.06 -34.04
CA CYS A 454 0.23 12.22 -33.18
C CYS A 454 0.65 13.68 -33.08
N ASN A 455 0.84 14.16 -31.86
CA ASN A 455 1.22 15.55 -31.60
C ASN A 455 2.63 15.89 -32.08
N HIS A 456 3.42 14.89 -32.46
CA HIS A 456 4.82 15.02 -32.88
C HIS A 456 5.03 14.88 -34.40
N GLY A 457 3.95 14.82 -35.19
CA GLY A 457 4.02 14.75 -36.66
C GLY A 457 3.42 13.46 -37.25
N SER A 458 3.84 13.11 -38.46
CA SER A 458 3.43 11.89 -39.16
C SER A 458 4.65 11.02 -39.42
N PRO A 459 4.52 9.68 -39.37
CA PRO A 459 5.65 8.79 -39.64
C PRO A 459 6.07 8.89 -41.10
N SER A 460 7.39 8.90 -41.29
CA SER A 460 8.03 8.78 -42.58
C SER A 460 7.71 7.43 -43.22
N LEU A 461 7.20 7.50 -44.44
CA LEU A 461 6.91 6.33 -45.27
C LEU A 461 8.19 5.71 -45.86
N ALA A 462 9.31 6.42 -45.78
CA ALA A 462 10.61 5.96 -46.27
C ALA A 462 11.43 5.21 -45.21
N THR A 463 11.00 5.21 -43.95
CA THR A 463 11.70 4.49 -42.87
C THR A 463 11.70 2.99 -43.16
N LEU A 464 12.88 2.39 -43.04
CA LEU A 464 13.11 0.97 -43.27
C LEU A 464 13.16 0.20 -41.94
N ASP A 465 12.53 -0.97 -41.91
CA ASP A 465 12.69 -1.96 -40.84
C ASP A 465 14.10 -2.60 -40.85
N GLU A 466 14.38 -3.48 -39.89
CA GLU A 466 15.62 -4.27 -39.79
C GLU A 466 15.87 -5.22 -40.97
N ASN A 467 14.90 -5.36 -41.87
CA ASN A 467 15.01 -6.17 -43.08
C ASN A 467 15.13 -5.30 -44.34
N GLY A 468 15.29 -3.99 -44.20
CA GLY A 468 15.39 -3.05 -45.31
C GLY A 468 14.07 -2.82 -46.06
N ARG A 469 12.93 -3.06 -45.41
CA ARG A 469 11.59 -2.92 -46.00
C ARG A 469 10.90 -1.68 -45.45
N THR A 470 10.22 -0.94 -46.33
CA THR A 470 9.22 0.05 -45.88
C THR A 470 7.97 -0.66 -45.36
N ALA A 471 7.11 0.04 -44.62
CA ALA A 471 5.82 -0.51 -44.16
C ALA A 471 4.95 -0.96 -45.34
N ARG A 472 5.08 -0.27 -46.49
CA ARG A 472 4.42 -0.62 -47.73
C ARG A 472 4.96 -1.91 -48.34
N ASP A 473 6.27 -2.10 -48.34
CA ASP A 473 6.92 -3.32 -48.84
C ASP A 473 6.65 -4.52 -47.93
N LEU A 474 6.60 -4.30 -46.62
CA LEU A 474 6.14 -5.29 -45.65
C LEU A 474 4.70 -5.72 -45.95
N ALA A 475 3.80 -4.76 -46.17
CA ALA A 475 2.41 -5.08 -46.55
C ALA A 475 2.33 -5.86 -47.88
N ARG A 476 3.21 -5.59 -48.86
CA ARG A 476 3.31 -6.36 -50.13
C ARG A 476 3.75 -7.79 -49.87
N HIS A 477 4.75 -7.96 -49.04
CA HIS A 477 5.23 -9.28 -48.62
C HIS A 477 4.10 -10.07 -47.94
N VAL A 478 3.35 -9.46 -47.02
CA VAL A 478 2.19 -10.08 -46.36
C VAL A 478 1.14 -10.55 -47.37
N GLN A 479 0.80 -9.73 -48.38
CA GLN A 479 -0.14 -10.14 -49.43
C GLN A 479 0.36 -11.34 -50.23
N ALA A 480 1.64 -11.35 -50.59
CA ALA A 480 2.24 -12.46 -51.33
C ALA A 480 2.16 -13.77 -50.54
N VAL A 481 2.56 -13.74 -49.26
CA VAL A 481 2.51 -14.90 -48.36
C VAL A 481 1.09 -15.43 -48.20
N LEU A 482 0.11 -14.55 -47.95
CA LEU A 482 -1.27 -14.97 -47.77
C LEU A 482 -1.91 -15.49 -49.06
N SER A 483 -1.51 -14.95 -50.22
CA SER A 483 -2.02 -15.39 -51.53
C SER A 483 -1.49 -16.77 -51.92
N ALA A 484 -0.26 -17.11 -51.50
CA ALA A 484 0.29 -18.46 -51.64
C ALA A 484 -0.43 -19.48 -50.73
N SER A 485 -1.05 -19.00 -49.64
CA SER A 485 -1.69 -19.83 -48.60
C SER A 485 -3.18 -20.11 -48.83
N GLY A 486 -3.75 -19.73 -50.00
CA GLY A 486 -5.10 -20.13 -50.42
C GLY A 486 -6.10 -18.99 -50.67
N PRO A 487 -6.52 -18.19 -49.67
CA PRO A 487 -7.49 -17.13 -49.91
C PRO A 487 -6.84 -15.91 -50.57
N ARG A 488 -7.37 -15.47 -51.73
CA ARG A 488 -7.02 -14.18 -52.36
C ARG A 488 -7.32 -13.02 -51.39
N VAL A 489 -6.30 -12.59 -50.65
CA VAL A 489 -6.34 -11.43 -49.77
C VAL A 489 -5.99 -10.19 -50.60
N ARG A 490 -6.90 -9.23 -50.68
CA ARG A 490 -6.67 -7.96 -51.38
C ARG A 490 -6.38 -6.84 -50.37
N LEU A 491 -5.10 -6.55 -50.11
CA LEU A 491 -4.65 -5.46 -49.24
C LEU A 491 -4.67 -4.06 -49.90
N HIS A 492 -5.27 -3.93 -51.10
CA HIS A 492 -5.43 -2.68 -51.87
C HIS A 492 -5.75 -1.41 -51.05
N THR A 493 -6.63 -1.50 -50.06
CA THR A 493 -7.03 -0.36 -49.22
C THR A 493 -6.04 -0.02 -48.11
N VAL A 494 -5.21 -0.97 -47.68
CA VAL A 494 -4.09 -0.72 -46.75
C VAL A 494 -2.93 -0.08 -47.52
N TYR A 495 -2.65 -0.53 -48.76
CA TYR A 495 -1.63 0.10 -49.63
C TYR A 495 -1.93 1.54 -50.00
N ALA A 496 -3.20 1.91 -50.12
CA ALA A 496 -3.54 3.30 -50.45
C ALA A 496 -3.22 4.25 -49.29
N LEU A 497 -3.04 3.72 -48.07
CA LEU A 497 -2.78 4.50 -46.86
C LEU A 497 -1.31 4.51 -46.45
N LEU A 498 -0.50 3.54 -46.91
CA LEU A 498 0.94 3.40 -46.69
C LEU A 498 1.72 3.82 -47.93
#